data_AF-A0AAV9LHD1-F1
#
_entry.id   AF-A0AAV9LHD1-F1
#
_cell.length_a   1.000
_cell.length_b   1.000
_cell.length_c   1.000
_cell.angle_alpha   90.00
_cell.angle_beta   90.00
_cell.angle_gamma   90.00
#
_symmetry.space_group_name_H-M   'P 1'
#
loop_
_entity.id
_entity.type
_entity.pdbx_description
1 polymer ?
#
loop_
_entity_poly.entity_id
_entity_poly.type
_entity_poly.pdbx_seq_one_letter_code
_entity_poly.pdbx_strand_id
1 'polypeptide(L)'
;MDQDIVNAMGFLALTKQRLQNMRDSEFESLMDDVSSFCDKHDIVIPEMDDSYFPGKSKHKALDVTFSHHLRVEIFYVVIDLHLQELNNRFDAMSTDLLLGMASLNPVNSFDSFDKGKIMRLAKYYMNEFDINKLRDLNFQLDSFIVYARGYDKRFFNLKEISDLAKVLVKSDLHQTWPLVYLLIKLTLILPVATASVERAFSSMKYIKNELRNSIGDEFLNGCLVCYVERKIFANVSNDAIIYRFQHMKSRRAQL
;
A
#
# COMPACT_ATOMS: atom_id res chain seq x y z
N MET A 1 8.61 -9.10 -8.74
CA MET A 1 7.46 -8.62 -7.92
C MET A 1 7.23 -9.53 -6.72
N ASP A 2 7.08 -10.85 -6.87
CA ASP A 2 6.64 -11.71 -5.73
C ASP A 2 7.76 -12.07 -4.74
N GLN A 3 9.00 -12.28 -5.21
CA GLN A 3 10.19 -12.37 -4.34
C GLN A 3 10.42 -11.05 -3.58
N ASP A 4 10.02 -9.93 -4.19
CA ASP A 4 10.14 -8.60 -3.60
C ASP A 4 9.15 -8.42 -2.44
N ILE A 5 8.01 -9.11 -2.41
CA ILE A 5 7.04 -9.00 -1.30
C ILE A 5 7.63 -9.57 -0.01
N VAL A 6 8.22 -10.76 -0.05
CA VAL A 6 8.83 -11.37 1.15
C VAL A 6 9.96 -10.49 1.68
N ASN A 7 10.83 -10.02 0.78
CA ASN A 7 11.93 -9.12 1.14
C ASN A 7 11.41 -7.78 1.68
N ALA A 8 10.38 -7.20 1.05
CA ALA A 8 9.74 -5.97 1.49
C ALA A 8 9.12 -6.11 2.88
N MET A 9 8.49 -7.26 3.19
CA MET A 9 7.98 -7.54 4.54
C MET A 9 9.11 -7.68 5.56
N GLY A 10 10.24 -8.27 5.17
CA GLY A 10 11.45 -8.29 5.98
C GLY A 10 12.00 -6.88 6.26
N PHE A 11 12.08 -6.03 5.24
CA PHE A 11 12.51 -4.64 5.38
C PHE A 11 11.53 -3.81 6.21
N LEU A 12 10.21 -4.05 6.09
CA LEU A 12 9.21 -3.40 6.92
C LEU A 12 9.42 -3.76 8.40
N ALA A 13 9.59 -5.05 8.70
CA ALA A 13 9.88 -5.51 10.07
C ALA A 13 11.16 -4.90 10.62
N LEU A 14 12.24 -4.88 9.82
CA LEU A 14 13.50 -4.23 10.16
C LEU A 14 13.32 -2.73 10.40
N THR A 15 12.53 -2.04 9.59
CA THR A 15 12.27 -0.61 9.71
C THR A 15 11.52 -0.30 11.01
N LYS A 16 10.49 -1.09 11.35
CA LYS A 16 9.77 -0.98 12.62
C LYS A 16 10.73 -1.19 13.80
N GLN A 17 11.60 -2.20 13.73
CA GLN A 17 12.59 -2.45 14.76
C GLN A 17 13.60 -1.31 14.90
N ARG A 18 14.10 -0.75 13.79
CA ARG A 18 15.02 0.38 13.80
C ARG A 18 14.40 1.63 14.40
N LEU A 19 13.16 1.96 14.03
CA LEU A 19 12.41 3.06 14.64
C LEU A 19 12.24 2.87 16.14
N GLN A 20 11.93 1.64 16.59
CA GLN A 20 11.81 1.33 18.01
C GLN A 20 13.14 1.50 18.75
N ASN A 21 14.24 0.98 18.20
CA ASN A 21 15.57 1.17 18.78
C ASN A 21 15.97 2.64 18.84
N MET A 22 15.70 3.41 17.77
CA MET A 22 15.95 4.84 17.72
C MET A 22 15.26 5.57 18.87
N ARG A 23 14.00 5.21 19.12
CA ARG A 23 13.19 5.76 20.21
C ARG A 23 13.76 5.41 21.58
N ASP A 24 14.14 4.15 21.79
CA ASP A 24 14.42 3.63 23.13
C ASP A 24 15.84 3.91 23.61
N SER A 25 16.83 3.96 22.71
CA SER A 25 18.24 4.04 23.10
C SER A 25 19.13 4.95 22.26
N GLU A 26 18.73 5.40 21.07
CA GLU A 26 19.63 6.12 20.16
C GLU A 26 19.47 7.65 20.18
N PHE A 27 18.60 8.21 21.03
CA PHE A 27 18.41 9.66 21.13
C PHE A 27 19.70 10.42 21.44
N GLU A 28 20.49 9.96 22.43
CA GLU A 28 21.74 10.63 22.81
C GLU A 28 22.76 10.60 21.67
N SER A 29 22.89 9.44 20.98
CA SER A 29 23.77 9.31 19.82
C SER A 29 23.37 10.23 18.67
N LEU A 30 22.06 10.42 18.44
CA LEU A 30 21.57 11.37 17.46
C LEU A 30 21.91 12.82 17.86
N MET A 31 21.81 13.14 19.16
CA MET A 31 22.18 14.46 19.66
C MET A 31 23.68 14.74 19.53
N ASP A 32 24.54 13.74 19.70
CA ASP A 32 25.98 13.86 19.45
C ASP A 32 26.27 14.19 17.97
N ASP A 33 25.61 13.49 17.04
CA ASP A 33 25.73 13.73 15.60
C ASP A 33 25.23 15.14 15.22
N VAL A 34 24.09 15.56 15.78
CA VAL A 34 23.53 16.91 15.58
C VAL A 34 24.46 17.97 16.14
N SER A 35 25.05 17.74 17.31
CA SER A 35 25.99 18.69 17.92
C SER A 35 27.25 18.87 17.07
N SER A 36 27.83 17.76 16.60
CA SER A 36 28.96 17.76 15.67
C SER A 36 28.64 18.50 14.35
N PHE A 37 27.43 18.33 13.82
CA PHE A 37 26.96 19.07 12.65
C PHE A 37 26.82 20.57 12.95
N CYS A 38 26.24 20.95 14.08
CA CYS A 38 26.09 22.33 14.51
C CYS A 38 27.44 23.03 14.67
N ASP A 39 28.39 22.39 15.34
CA ASP A 39 29.76 22.89 15.54
C ASP A 39 30.46 23.14 14.19
N LYS A 40 30.30 22.21 13.24
CA LYS A 40 30.88 22.33 11.89
C LYS A 40 30.32 23.51 11.09
N HIS A 41 29.11 23.95 11.39
CA HIS A 41 28.38 24.97 10.65
C HIS A 41 28.17 26.28 11.44
N ASP A 42 28.87 26.44 12.57
CA ASP A 42 28.76 27.59 13.47
C ASP A 42 27.31 27.88 13.92
N ILE A 43 26.51 26.82 14.09
CA ILE A 43 25.12 26.91 14.57
C ILE A 43 25.13 26.84 16.09
N VAL A 44 24.64 27.89 16.75
CA VAL A 44 24.55 27.95 18.21
C VAL A 44 23.52 26.95 18.72
N ILE A 45 23.96 26.01 19.55
CA ILE A 45 23.10 25.05 20.24
C ILE A 45 22.51 25.73 21.49
N PRO A 46 21.19 25.71 21.70
CA PRO A 46 20.56 26.24 22.92
C PRO A 46 20.99 25.46 24.18
N GLU A 47 21.00 26.13 25.33
CA GLU A 47 21.25 25.49 26.62
C GLU A 47 20.15 24.45 26.92
N MET A 48 20.54 23.19 27.12
CA MET A 48 19.60 22.06 27.15
C MET A 48 18.72 22.03 28.40
N ASP A 49 19.21 22.59 29.50
CA ASP A 49 18.53 22.68 30.80
C ASP A 49 17.67 23.95 30.95
N ASP A 50 17.73 24.87 29.99
CA ASP A 50 16.90 26.08 30.01
C ASP A 50 15.42 25.74 29.80
N SER A 51 14.55 26.57 30.39
CA SER A 51 13.11 26.46 30.21
C SER A 51 12.70 26.71 28.76
N TYR A 52 11.90 25.81 28.20
CA TYR A 52 11.34 25.95 26.86
C TYR A 52 10.09 26.82 26.85
N PHE A 53 10.02 27.76 25.89
CA PHE A 53 8.87 28.64 25.70
C PHE A 53 8.34 28.54 24.26
N PRO A 54 7.17 27.92 24.03
CA PRO A 54 6.58 27.87 22.70
C PRO A 54 6.05 29.25 22.28
N GLY A 55 6.72 29.88 21.32
CA GLY A 55 6.32 31.15 20.71
C GLY A 55 6.76 32.42 21.48
N LYS A 56 6.16 33.58 21.15
CA LYS A 56 6.55 34.90 21.73
C LYS A 56 6.01 35.15 23.15
N SER A 57 5.24 34.24 23.73
CA SER A 57 4.58 34.45 25.01
C SER A 57 5.38 33.82 26.15
N LYS A 58 6.09 34.66 26.92
CA LYS A 58 6.80 34.27 28.15
C LYS A 58 5.87 33.92 29.32
N HIS A 59 4.55 34.07 29.15
CA HIS A 59 3.57 33.90 30.24
C HIS A 59 2.94 32.50 30.34
N LYS A 60 3.29 31.59 29.42
CA LYS A 60 3.02 30.16 29.55
C LYS A 60 4.36 29.44 29.66
N ALA A 61 5.01 29.55 30.81
CA ALA A 61 6.07 28.61 31.16
C ALA A 61 5.41 27.23 31.29
N LEU A 62 5.60 26.38 30.29
CA LEU A 62 5.55 24.95 30.57
C LEU A 62 6.83 24.69 31.37
N ASP A 63 6.70 24.07 32.54
CA ASP A 63 7.82 23.73 33.43
C ASP A 63 8.64 22.59 32.81
N VAL A 64 9.16 22.82 31.61
CA VAL A 64 9.71 21.83 30.70
C VAL A 64 11.01 22.39 30.11
N THR A 65 12.08 21.59 30.17
CA THR A 65 13.39 21.96 29.64
C THR A 65 13.44 21.83 28.11
N PHE A 66 14.38 22.53 27.47
CA PHE A 66 14.62 22.40 26.03
C PHE A 66 14.91 20.95 25.63
N SER A 67 15.72 20.24 26.42
CA SER A 67 16.00 18.81 26.24
C SER A 67 14.73 17.96 26.29
N HIS A 68 13.84 18.21 27.27
CA HIS A 68 12.58 17.48 27.35
C HIS A 68 11.68 17.74 26.15
N HIS A 69 11.55 19.01 25.73
CA HIS A 69 10.75 19.36 24.55
C HIS A 69 11.24 18.64 23.29
N LEU A 70 12.55 18.69 23.01
CA LEU A 70 13.13 18.00 21.86
C LEU A 70 12.94 16.48 21.92
N ARG A 71 13.20 15.87 23.08
CA ARG A 71 13.15 14.41 23.23
C ARG A 71 11.73 13.86 23.24
N VAL A 72 10.88 14.43 24.09
CA VAL A 72 9.56 13.86 24.38
C VAL A 72 8.50 14.42 23.45
N GLU A 73 8.46 15.73 23.25
CA GLU A 73 7.38 16.37 22.49
C GLU A 73 7.60 16.36 20.98
N ILE A 74 8.87 16.28 20.53
CA ILE A 74 9.21 16.19 19.11
C ILE A 74 9.66 14.79 18.74
N PHE A 75 10.80 14.32 19.25
CA PHE A 75 11.44 13.11 18.76
C PHE A 75 10.56 11.86 18.98
N TYR A 76 10.10 11.61 20.21
CA TYR A 76 9.22 10.48 20.48
C TYR A 76 7.90 10.58 19.72
N VAL A 77 7.27 11.77 19.67
CA VAL A 77 6.01 11.97 18.94
C VAL A 77 6.16 11.64 17.45
N VAL A 78 7.25 12.07 16.82
CA VAL A 78 7.51 11.78 15.40
C VAL A 78 7.71 10.29 15.19
N ILE A 79 8.53 9.62 15.99
CA ILE A 79 8.79 8.18 15.84
C ILE A 79 7.52 7.37 16.11
N ASP A 80 6.78 7.71 17.17
CA ASP A 80 5.52 7.05 17.54
C ASP A 80 4.46 7.19 16.44
N LEU A 81 4.37 8.38 15.83
CA LEU A 81 3.49 8.61 14.69
C LEU A 81 3.87 7.73 13.49
N HIS A 82 5.16 7.62 13.17
CA HIS A 82 5.63 6.75 12.08
C HIS A 82 5.34 5.27 12.36
N LEU A 83 5.60 4.81 13.59
CA LEU A 83 5.29 3.43 14.00
C LEU A 83 3.79 3.15 13.94
N GLN A 84 2.96 4.08 14.42
CA GLN A 84 1.51 3.98 14.38
C GLN A 84 1.00 3.90 12.95
N GLU A 85 1.46 4.79 12.06
CA GLU A 85 1.07 4.77 10.64
C GLU A 85 1.48 3.46 9.95
N LEU A 86 2.70 2.98 10.20
CA LEU A 86 3.16 1.69 9.66
C LEU A 86 2.36 0.51 10.20
N ASN A 87 1.94 0.54 11.46
CA ASN A 87 1.11 -0.51 12.06
C ASN A 87 -0.33 -0.46 11.55
N ASN A 88 -0.87 0.74 11.33
CA ASN A 88 -2.21 0.92 10.76
C ASN A 88 -2.26 0.46 9.29
N ARG A 89 -1.22 0.75 8.51
CA ARG A 89 -1.15 0.38 7.09
C ARG A 89 -0.84 -1.09 6.87
N PHE A 90 0.01 -1.67 7.72
CA PHE A 90 0.44 -3.07 7.65
C PHE A 90 0.03 -3.81 8.93
N ASP A 91 -1.27 -3.89 9.13
CA ASP A 91 -1.89 -4.66 10.20
C ASP A 91 -1.75 -6.18 9.98
N ALA A 92 -2.31 -6.97 10.89
CA ALA A 92 -2.28 -8.43 10.80
C ALA A 92 -2.94 -8.94 9.51
N MET A 93 -4.03 -8.30 9.06
CA MET A 93 -4.78 -8.73 7.88
C MET A 93 -3.99 -8.51 6.58
N SER A 94 -3.49 -7.31 6.36
CA SER A 94 -2.69 -6.95 5.19
C SER A 94 -1.39 -7.76 5.12
N THR A 95 -0.76 -8.03 6.27
CA THR A 95 0.41 -8.90 6.38
C THR A 95 0.08 -10.34 5.95
N ASP A 96 -0.99 -10.93 6.48
CA ASP A 96 -1.41 -12.29 6.12
C ASP A 96 -1.79 -12.39 4.63
N LEU A 97 -2.40 -11.35 4.08
CA LEU A 97 -2.74 -11.23 2.66
C LEU A 97 -1.48 -11.27 1.78
N LEU A 98 -0.50 -10.40 2.06
CA LEU A 98 0.76 -10.29 1.32
C LEU A 98 1.58 -11.59 1.42
N LEU A 99 1.64 -12.19 2.60
CA LEU A 99 2.31 -13.47 2.80
C LEU A 99 1.63 -14.61 2.02
N GLY A 100 0.29 -14.63 1.98
CA GLY A 100 -0.46 -15.58 1.16
C GLY A 100 -0.20 -15.41 -0.34
N MET A 101 -0.08 -14.18 -0.82
CA MET A 101 0.29 -13.89 -2.22
C MET A 101 1.70 -14.37 -2.53
N ALA A 102 2.66 -14.08 -1.64
CA ALA A 102 4.04 -14.52 -1.78
C ALA A 102 4.20 -16.05 -1.75
N SER A 103 3.28 -16.76 -1.09
CA SER A 103 3.24 -18.22 -1.09
C SER A 103 2.77 -18.84 -2.42
N LEU A 104 2.19 -18.07 -3.34
CA LEU A 104 1.88 -18.52 -4.70
C LEU A 104 3.03 -18.28 -5.70
N ASN A 105 4.14 -17.69 -5.25
CA ASN A 105 5.27 -17.37 -6.09
C ASN A 105 5.88 -18.65 -6.72
N PRO A 106 5.97 -18.74 -8.06
CA PRO A 106 6.48 -19.94 -8.72
C PRO A 106 8.01 -20.05 -8.75
N VAL A 107 8.73 -19.01 -8.29
CA VAL A 107 10.21 -18.96 -8.27
C VAL A 107 10.79 -20.19 -7.54
N ASN A 108 11.93 -20.68 -8.05
CA ASN A 108 12.66 -21.83 -7.50
C ASN A 108 11.77 -23.08 -7.30
N SER A 109 10.86 -23.36 -8.24
CA SER A 109 9.92 -24.47 -8.13
C SER A 109 8.98 -24.32 -6.92
N PHE A 110 8.42 -23.13 -6.77
CA PHE A 110 7.49 -22.77 -5.69
C PHE A 110 8.09 -22.91 -4.29
N ASP A 111 9.34 -22.52 -4.07
CA ASP A 111 10.04 -22.70 -2.78
C ASP A 111 9.28 -22.08 -1.59
N SER A 112 8.68 -20.91 -1.79
CA SER A 112 7.90 -20.19 -0.78
C SER A 112 6.48 -20.74 -0.55
N PHE A 113 6.11 -21.85 -1.19
CA PHE A 113 4.77 -22.41 -1.12
C PHE A 113 4.41 -22.84 0.29
N ASP A 114 3.39 -22.18 0.83
CA ASP A 114 2.81 -22.46 2.14
C ASP A 114 1.29 -22.54 1.98
N LYS A 115 0.80 -23.77 1.97
CA LYS A 115 -0.63 -24.07 1.83
C LYS A 115 -1.47 -23.37 2.92
N GLY A 116 -0.96 -23.27 4.14
CA GLY A 116 -1.68 -22.65 5.25
C GLY A 116 -1.92 -21.16 5.00
N LYS A 117 -0.89 -20.44 4.54
CA LYS A 117 -0.97 -19.02 4.18
C LYS A 117 -1.88 -18.79 2.98
N ILE A 118 -1.80 -19.63 1.96
CA ILE A 118 -2.67 -19.57 0.78
C ILE A 118 -4.14 -19.79 1.17
N MET A 119 -4.42 -20.74 2.08
CA MET A 119 -5.77 -20.98 2.58
C MET A 119 -6.30 -19.80 3.42
N ARG A 120 -5.44 -19.08 4.15
CA ARG A 120 -5.82 -17.83 4.82
C ARG A 120 -6.14 -16.72 3.82
N LEU A 121 -5.34 -16.58 2.76
CA LEU A 121 -5.63 -15.64 1.66
C LEU A 121 -7.02 -15.88 1.08
N ALA A 122 -7.39 -17.13 0.79
CA ALA A 122 -8.70 -17.46 0.24
C ALA A 122 -9.86 -17.09 1.18
N LYS A 123 -9.66 -17.18 2.50
CA LYS A 123 -10.67 -16.78 3.51
C LYS A 123 -10.98 -15.28 3.51
N TYR A 124 -10.10 -14.42 3.00
CA TYR A 124 -10.44 -13.00 2.84
C TYR A 124 -11.44 -12.75 1.70
N TYR A 125 -11.61 -13.72 0.81
CA TYR A 125 -12.51 -13.65 -0.35
C TYR A 125 -13.70 -14.60 -0.18
N MET A 126 -14.37 -14.59 0.98
CA MET A 126 -15.51 -15.49 1.26
C MET A 126 -16.65 -15.41 0.23
N ASN A 127 -16.80 -14.27 -0.47
CA ASN A 127 -17.78 -14.12 -1.55
C ASN A 127 -17.43 -15.00 -2.77
N GLU A 128 -16.15 -15.21 -3.02
CA GLU A 128 -15.64 -16.04 -4.13
C GLU A 128 -15.40 -17.49 -3.69
N PHE A 129 -14.97 -17.68 -2.43
CA PHE A 129 -14.65 -18.96 -1.80
C PHE A 129 -15.57 -19.24 -0.61
N ASP A 130 -16.73 -19.83 -0.89
CA ASP A 130 -17.57 -20.43 0.14
C ASP A 130 -16.87 -21.62 0.85
N ILE A 131 -17.49 -22.15 1.90
CA ILE A 131 -16.93 -23.24 2.72
C ILE A 131 -16.60 -24.49 1.88
N ASN A 132 -17.43 -24.80 0.88
CA ASN A 132 -17.23 -25.96 0.02
C ASN A 132 -16.06 -25.71 -0.93
N LYS A 133 -16.01 -24.53 -1.55
CA LYS A 133 -14.88 -24.12 -2.41
C LYS A 133 -13.58 -24.02 -1.64
N LEU A 134 -13.58 -23.62 -0.37
CA LEU A 134 -12.37 -23.66 0.46
C LEU A 134 -11.88 -25.09 0.67
N ARG A 135 -12.79 -26.04 0.92
CA ARG A 135 -12.46 -27.45 1.02
C ARG A 135 -11.91 -28.00 -0.30
N ASP A 136 -12.52 -27.65 -1.42
CA ASP A 136 -12.09 -28.08 -2.75
C ASP A 136 -10.75 -27.44 -3.13
N LEU A 137 -10.55 -26.16 -2.84
CA LEU A 137 -9.28 -25.45 -3.03
C LEU A 137 -8.16 -26.14 -2.24
N ASN A 138 -8.44 -26.52 -1.00
CA ASN A 138 -7.48 -27.23 -0.16
C ASN A 138 -6.98 -28.53 -0.81
N PHE A 139 -7.85 -29.29 -1.48
CA PHE A 139 -7.46 -30.49 -2.23
C PHE A 139 -6.81 -30.17 -3.59
N GLN A 140 -7.30 -29.14 -4.29
CA GLN A 140 -6.70 -28.70 -5.56
C GLN A 140 -5.26 -28.24 -5.35
N LEU A 141 -4.96 -27.53 -4.26
CA LEU A 141 -3.61 -27.07 -3.92
C LEU A 141 -2.63 -28.23 -3.73
N ASP A 142 -3.04 -29.33 -3.07
CA ASP A 142 -2.19 -30.52 -2.89
C ASP A 142 -1.84 -31.18 -4.22
N SER A 143 -2.85 -31.33 -5.08
CA SER A 143 -2.65 -31.92 -6.42
C SER A 143 -1.82 -30.99 -7.32
N PHE A 144 -2.12 -29.69 -7.28
CA PHE A 144 -1.47 -28.68 -8.11
C PHE A 144 0.02 -28.57 -7.82
N ILE A 145 0.42 -28.49 -6.55
CA ILE A 145 1.84 -28.30 -6.20
C ILE A 145 2.68 -29.51 -6.61
N VAL A 146 2.15 -30.73 -6.44
CA VAL A 146 2.82 -31.96 -6.88
C VAL A 146 2.97 -31.98 -8.40
N TYR A 147 1.90 -31.62 -9.13
CA TYR A 147 1.94 -31.53 -10.59
C TYR A 147 2.97 -30.50 -11.08
N ALA A 148 2.89 -29.28 -10.56
CA ALA A 148 3.70 -28.15 -11.00
C ALA A 148 5.19 -28.32 -10.68
N ARG A 149 5.53 -28.95 -9.54
CA ARG A 149 6.93 -29.22 -9.18
C ARG A 149 7.53 -30.45 -9.88
N GLY A 150 6.73 -31.47 -10.17
CA GLY A 150 7.24 -32.80 -10.54
C GLY A 150 7.08 -33.18 -12.01
N TYR A 151 5.98 -32.78 -12.65
CA TYR A 151 5.54 -33.41 -13.91
C TYR A 151 5.66 -32.51 -15.12
N ASP A 152 5.34 -31.23 -14.97
CA ASP A 152 5.25 -30.31 -16.10
C ASP A 152 6.39 -29.29 -16.11
N LYS A 153 7.33 -29.51 -17.04
CA LYS A 153 8.51 -28.65 -17.25
C LYS A 153 8.14 -27.21 -17.60
N ARG A 154 6.90 -26.92 -18.05
CA ARG A 154 6.44 -25.55 -18.34
C ARG A 154 6.40 -24.67 -17.08
N PHE A 155 6.34 -25.26 -15.90
CA PHE A 155 6.38 -24.54 -14.63
C PHE A 155 7.80 -24.29 -14.13
N PHE A 156 8.83 -24.78 -14.84
CA PHE A 156 10.21 -24.58 -14.42
C PHE A 156 10.70 -23.20 -14.87
N ASN A 157 11.49 -22.56 -14.02
CA ASN A 157 12.10 -21.24 -14.25
C ASN A 157 11.11 -20.08 -14.46
N LEU A 158 9.88 -20.18 -13.93
CA LEU A 158 8.96 -19.05 -13.86
C LEU A 158 9.51 -17.99 -12.90
N LYS A 159 9.43 -16.72 -13.30
CA LYS A 159 9.98 -15.60 -12.53
C LYS A 159 8.91 -14.80 -11.79
N GLU A 160 7.69 -14.79 -12.32
CA GLU A 160 6.57 -14.02 -11.79
C GLU A 160 5.30 -14.84 -11.73
N ILE A 161 4.39 -14.48 -10.82
CA ILE A 161 3.04 -15.03 -10.78
C ILE A 161 2.24 -14.73 -12.07
N SER A 162 2.61 -13.67 -12.80
CA SER A 162 2.06 -13.36 -14.12
C SER A 162 2.38 -14.46 -15.15
N ASP A 163 3.57 -15.04 -15.08
CA ASP A 163 3.99 -16.14 -15.95
C ASP A 163 3.27 -17.43 -15.59
N LEU A 164 3.07 -17.67 -14.29
CA LEU A 164 2.26 -18.78 -13.80
C LEU A 164 0.83 -18.73 -14.39
N ALA A 165 0.17 -17.57 -14.33
CA ALA A 165 -1.15 -17.39 -14.90
C ALA A 165 -1.17 -17.67 -16.42
N LYS A 166 -0.17 -17.19 -17.16
CA LYS A 166 -0.05 -17.45 -18.61
C LYS A 166 0.10 -18.94 -18.91
N VAL A 167 0.92 -19.67 -18.14
CA VAL A 167 1.12 -21.11 -18.32
C VAL A 167 -0.16 -21.89 -18.07
N LEU A 168 -0.91 -21.55 -17.01
CA LEU A 168 -2.19 -22.19 -16.68
C LEU A 168 -3.24 -22.00 -17.79
N VAL A 169 -3.28 -20.82 -18.42
CA VAL A 169 -4.21 -20.56 -19.53
C VAL A 169 -3.78 -21.28 -20.79
N LYS A 170 -2.51 -21.15 -21.22
CA LYS A 170 -1.99 -21.76 -22.45
C LYS A 170 -2.07 -23.29 -22.46
N SER A 171 -2.10 -23.90 -21.28
CA SER A 171 -2.09 -25.35 -21.11
C SER A 171 -3.47 -25.92 -20.77
N ASP A 172 -4.53 -25.10 -20.79
CA ASP A 172 -5.89 -25.42 -20.35
C ASP A 172 -6.04 -25.91 -18.90
N LEU A 173 -4.96 -25.83 -18.11
CA LEU A 173 -4.89 -26.23 -16.71
C LEU A 173 -5.72 -25.32 -15.78
N HIS A 174 -6.08 -24.13 -16.24
CA HIS A 174 -7.06 -23.27 -15.57
C HIS A 174 -8.45 -23.92 -15.43
N GLN A 175 -8.80 -24.88 -16.28
CA GLN A 175 -10.03 -25.67 -16.15
C GLN A 175 -9.87 -26.84 -15.18
N THR A 176 -8.66 -27.38 -15.07
CA THR A 176 -8.34 -28.49 -14.14
C THR A 176 -8.23 -28.00 -12.70
N TRP A 177 -7.62 -26.84 -12.46
CA TRP A 177 -7.52 -26.21 -11.14
C TRP A 177 -8.16 -24.82 -11.12
N PRO A 178 -9.49 -24.74 -11.28
CA PRO A 178 -10.20 -23.47 -11.41
C PRO A 178 -10.09 -22.60 -10.16
N LEU A 179 -9.99 -23.20 -8.97
CA LEU A 179 -9.92 -22.45 -7.71
C LEU A 179 -8.52 -21.89 -7.47
N VAL A 180 -7.48 -22.65 -7.83
CA VAL A 180 -6.09 -22.16 -7.79
C VAL A 180 -5.91 -21.01 -8.79
N TYR A 181 -6.43 -21.18 -10.01
CA TYR A 181 -6.38 -20.12 -11.02
C TYR A 181 -7.15 -18.86 -10.60
N LEU A 182 -8.33 -19.02 -9.99
CA LEU A 182 -9.09 -17.90 -9.43
C LEU A 182 -8.28 -17.14 -8.37
N LEU A 183 -7.60 -17.85 -7.47
CA LEU A 183 -6.79 -17.23 -6.43
C LEU A 183 -5.60 -16.45 -7.03
N ILE A 184 -4.94 -17.01 -8.04
CA ILE A 184 -3.86 -16.34 -8.78
C ILE A 184 -4.38 -15.06 -9.46
N LYS A 185 -5.58 -15.12 -10.06
CA LYS A 185 -6.22 -13.95 -10.69
C LYS A 185 -6.50 -12.85 -9.67
N LEU A 186 -7.03 -13.19 -8.49
CA LEU A 186 -7.27 -12.23 -7.42
C LEU A 186 -5.97 -11.59 -6.92
N THR A 187 -4.92 -12.39 -6.73
CA THR A 187 -3.58 -11.91 -6.37
C THR A 187 -3.02 -10.92 -7.40
N LEU A 188 -3.21 -11.16 -8.69
CA LEU A 188 -2.77 -10.26 -9.75
C LEU A 188 -3.57 -8.95 -9.81
N ILE A 189 -4.86 -8.99 -9.48
CA ILE A 189 -5.75 -7.81 -9.54
C ILE A 189 -5.57 -6.92 -8.31
N LEU A 190 -5.25 -7.49 -7.15
CA LEU A 190 -5.20 -6.75 -5.90
C LEU A 190 -4.25 -5.53 -5.94
N PRO A 191 -2.99 -5.62 -6.39
CA PRO A 191 -2.11 -4.46 -6.49
C PRO A 191 -2.63 -3.36 -7.44
N VAL A 192 -3.37 -3.75 -8.47
CA VAL A 192 -3.97 -2.81 -9.44
C VAL A 192 -5.16 -2.08 -8.81
N ALA A 193 -5.96 -2.81 -8.03
CA ALA A 193 -7.09 -2.24 -7.29
C ALA A 193 -6.60 -1.25 -6.23
N THR A 194 -5.59 -1.60 -5.44
CA THR A 194 -5.03 -0.70 -4.41
C THR A 194 -4.46 0.57 -5.03
N ALA A 195 -3.63 0.47 -6.07
CA ALA A 195 -3.08 1.63 -6.77
C ALA A 195 -4.18 2.52 -7.39
N SER A 196 -5.25 1.91 -7.90
CA SER A 196 -6.38 2.65 -8.48
C SER A 196 -7.13 3.46 -7.42
N VAL A 197 -7.37 2.88 -6.25
CA VAL A 197 -8.02 3.53 -5.12
C VAL A 197 -7.16 4.67 -4.57
N GLU A 198 -5.86 4.45 -4.36
CA GLU A 198 -4.92 5.49 -3.89
C GLU A 198 -4.84 6.67 -4.88
N ARG A 199 -4.79 6.38 -6.19
CA ARG A 199 -4.83 7.39 -7.24
C ARG A 199 -6.12 8.21 -7.20
N ALA A 200 -7.26 7.56 -6.97
CA ALA A 200 -8.56 8.25 -6.84
C ALA A 200 -8.59 9.17 -5.60
N PHE A 201 -8.12 8.69 -4.44
CA PHE A 201 -8.04 9.52 -3.22
C PHE A 201 -7.05 10.68 -3.37
N SER A 202 -5.90 10.46 -4.00
CA SER A 202 -4.95 11.54 -4.31
C SER A 202 -5.58 12.59 -5.22
N SER A 203 -6.30 12.15 -6.26
CA SER A 203 -7.05 13.03 -7.16
C SER A 203 -8.15 13.80 -6.41
N MET A 204 -8.85 13.13 -5.50
CA MET A 204 -9.89 13.71 -4.66
C MET A 204 -9.36 14.86 -3.82
N LYS A 205 -8.14 14.77 -3.28
CA LYS A 205 -7.49 15.88 -2.53
C LYS A 205 -7.31 17.15 -3.37
N TYR A 206 -7.12 17.02 -4.68
CA TYR A 206 -7.02 18.18 -5.59
C TYR A 206 -8.40 18.72 -6.00
N ILE A 207 -9.39 17.83 -6.16
CA ILE A 207 -10.74 18.19 -6.58
C ILE A 207 -11.53 18.82 -5.43
N LYS A 208 -11.47 18.21 -4.24
CA LYS A 208 -12.02 18.71 -2.97
C LYS A 208 -10.89 19.39 -2.19
N ASN A 209 -10.80 20.72 -2.36
CA ASN A 209 -9.95 21.56 -1.52
C ASN A 209 -10.81 22.36 -0.53
N GLU A 210 -10.19 23.09 0.39
CA GLU A 210 -10.89 23.83 1.46
C GLU A 210 -12.00 24.76 0.94
N LEU A 211 -11.83 25.33 -0.25
CA LEU A 211 -12.78 26.22 -0.90
C LEU A 211 -13.90 25.45 -1.67
N ARG A 212 -13.72 24.16 -1.95
CA ARG A 212 -14.63 23.29 -2.72
C ARG A 212 -15.04 22.02 -1.94
N ASN A 213 -15.22 22.14 -0.63
CA ASN A 213 -15.58 20.98 0.20
C ASN A 213 -17.07 20.58 0.09
N SER A 214 -17.95 21.50 -0.32
CA SER A 214 -19.39 21.24 -0.54
C SER A 214 -19.68 20.92 -2.01
N ILE A 215 -19.34 19.71 -2.43
CA ILE A 215 -19.58 19.19 -3.78
C ILE A 215 -20.42 17.90 -3.68
N GLY A 216 -21.46 17.79 -4.50
CA GLY A 216 -22.34 16.61 -4.50
C GLY A 216 -21.64 15.37 -5.10
N ASP A 217 -22.04 14.18 -4.65
CA ASP A 217 -21.37 12.92 -5.00
C ASP A 217 -21.34 12.64 -6.50
N GLU A 218 -22.43 12.93 -7.21
CA GLU A 218 -22.51 12.73 -8.66
C GLU A 218 -21.52 13.61 -9.44
N PHE A 219 -21.42 14.89 -9.06
CA PHE A 219 -20.49 15.82 -9.69
C PHE A 219 -19.03 15.52 -9.32
N LEU A 220 -18.78 15.10 -8.07
CA LEU A 220 -17.46 14.64 -7.63
C LEU A 220 -17.01 13.40 -8.42
N ASN A 221 -17.89 12.41 -8.60
CA ASN A 221 -17.60 11.22 -9.38
C ASN A 221 -17.25 11.58 -10.84
N GLY A 222 -18.03 12.48 -11.46
CA GLY A 222 -17.72 13.00 -12.79
C GLY A 222 -16.34 13.66 -12.87
N CYS A 223 -15.98 14.50 -11.89
CA CYS A 223 -14.66 15.14 -11.82
C CYS A 223 -13.52 14.14 -11.61
N LEU A 224 -13.72 13.13 -10.75
CA LEU A 224 -12.74 12.08 -10.49
C LEU A 224 -12.43 11.28 -11.76
N VAL A 225 -13.47 10.85 -12.47
CA VAL A 225 -13.32 10.13 -13.75
C VAL A 225 -12.55 10.97 -14.76
N CYS A 226 -12.90 12.25 -14.92
CA CYS A 226 -12.20 13.16 -15.84
C CYS A 226 -10.72 13.35 -15.47
N TYR A 227 -10.41 13.44 -14.17
CA TYR A 227 -9.05 13.67 -13.69
C TYR A 227 -8.17 12.42 -13.80
N VAL A 228 -8.70 11.27 -13.36
CA VAL A 228 -8.00 9.98 -13.36
C VAL A 228 -7.74 9.52 -14.80
N GLU A 229 -8.72 9.69 -15.69
CA GLU A 229 -8.65 9.29 -17.09
C GLU A 229 -8.31 10.45 -18.03
N ARG A 230 -7.65 11.51 -17.53
CA ARG A 230 -7.32 12.72 -18.30
C ARG A 230 -6.61 12.44 -19.63
N LYS A 231 -5.84 11.35 -19.72
CA LYS A 231 -5.15 10.95 -20.96
C LYS A 231 -6.14 10.47 -22.04
N ILE A 232 -7.20 9.79 -21.63
CA ILE A 232 -8.27 9.37 -22.53
C ILE A 232 -9.08 10.58 -22.95
N PHE A 233 -9.44 11.45 -22.00
CA PHE A 233 -10.19 12.68 -22.28
C PHE A 233 -9.43 13.70 -23.13
N ALA A 234 -8.08 13.72 -23.06
CA ALA A 234 -7.26 14.55 -23.94
C ALA A 234 -7.43 14.21 -25.42
N ASN A 235 -7.88 13.00 -25.75
CA ASN A 235 -8.14 12.58 -27.13
C ASN A 235 -9.55 12.97 -27.61
N VAL A 236 -10.40 13.51 -26.73
CA VAL A 236 -11.75 13.95 -27.08
C VAL A 236 -11.69 15.43 -27.43
N SER A 237 -12.17 15.81 -28.62
CA SER A 237 -12.18 17.22 -29.02
C SER A 237 -13.23 18.02 -28.24
N ASN A 238 -12.89 19.27 -27.90
CA ASN A 238 -13.83 20.17 -27.24
C ASN A 238 -15.09 20.39 -28.08
N ASP A 239 -14.97 20.41 -29.42
CA ASP A 239 -16.10 20.55 -30.33
C ASP A 239 -17.09 19.38 -30.21
N ALA A 240 -16.59 18.14 -30.06
CA ALA A 240 -17.44 16.98 -29.86
C ALA A 240 -18.17 17.03 -28.52
N ILE A 241 -17.52 17.54 -27.47
CA ILE A 241 -18.12 17.75 -26.14
C ILE A 241 -19.22 18.81 -26.22
N ILE A 242 -18.94 19.96 -26.84
CA ILE A 242 -19.89 21.07 -27.02
C ILE A 242 -21.11 20.60 -27.82
N TYR A 243 -20.88 19.92 -28.95
CA TYR A 243 -21.94 19.36 -29.78
C TYR A 243 -22.82 18.39 -28.98
N ARG A 244 -22.22 17.44 -28.27
CA ARG A 244 -22.96 16.47 -27.45
C ARG A 244 -23.74 17.15 -26.33
N PHE A 245 -23.17 18.18 -25.70
CA PHE A 245 -23.81 18.94 -24.62
C PHE A 245 -25.03 19.72 -25.13
N GLN A 246 -24.91 20.40 -26.29
CA GLN A 246 -26.02 21.12 -26.92
C GLN A 246 -27.20 20.20 -27.28
N HIS A 247 -26.92 18.93 -27.57
CA HIS A 247 -27.93 17.92 -27.89
C HIS A 247 -28.48 17.12 -26.69
N MET A 248 -27.98 17.33 -25.47
CA MET A 248 -28.63 16.84 -24.25
C MET A 248 -29.76 17.83 -23.86
N LYS A 249 -31.01 17.35 -23.84
CA LYS A 249 -32.25 18.16 -23.83
C LYS A 249 -32.27 19.42 -22.92
N SER A 250 -32.91 20.46 -23.46
CA SER A 250 -33.46 21.69 -22.85
C SER A 250 -32.57 22.45 -21.86
N ARG A 251 -31.36 22.84 -22.27
CA ARG A 251 -30.65 23.94 -21.59
C ARG A 251 -30.15 24.97 -22.60
N ARG A 252 -30.63 26.20 -22.45
CA ARG A 252 -30.30 27.35 -23.30
C ARG A 252 -28.87 27.81 -22.99
N ALA A 253 -27.93 27.41 -23.82
CA ALA A 253 -26.77 28.22 -24.13
C ALA A 253 -26.39 27.93 -25.59
N GLN A 254 -26.89 28.77 -26.49
CA GLN A 254 -26.22 28.99 -27.77
C GLN A 254 -25.01 29.87 -27.44
N LEU A 255 -23.82 29.29 -27.55
CA LEU A 255 -22.56 30.02 -27.56
C LEU A 255 -22.34 30.59 -28.96
#